data_AF-A0A9D9ZYK4-F1
#
_entry.id   AF-A0A9D9ZYK4-F1
#
_cell.length_a   1.000
_cell.length_b   1.000
_cell.length_c   1.000
_cell.angle_alpha   90.00
_cell.angle_beta   90.00
_cell.angle_gamma   90.00
#
_symmetry.space_group_name_H-M   'P 1'
#
loop_
_entity.id
_entity.type
_entity.pdbx_description
1 polymer ?
#
loop_
_entity_poly.entity_id
_entity_poly.type
_entity_poly.pdbx_seq_one_letter_code
_entity_poly.pdbx_strand_id
1 'polypeptide(L)'
;MNSLNPGAYLSGLNIDVMRFGLEAITGLLERFGAPQNDYFTLLIGGTNGKGSTAAMTASMLREAGFRTGLYTSPHLVDVRERIVLDGKKIPGRDLGRILSEISVKAPEPVSYFEALTAAAFIYFQRARADIAVMEVGLGGRLDATNVCRPLASVITNIGLEHTAYLGRTLAAVAGEKAGIIKQGGVCITGATQKRVADHLASVCRRKKARFYRLGKDFEVIRRRDGTVDYSGINRKISSLRIALSGGHQLANAALALAALEVAEESGLKIRDA
;
A
#
# COMPACT_ATOMS: atom_id res chain seq x y z
N MET A 1 37.48 -8.65 0.99
CA MET A 1 36.23 -7.85 0.88
C MET A 1 35.45 -8.08 2.15
N ASN A 2 35.32 -7.08 3.03
CA ASN A 2 34.54 -7.21 4.25
C ASN A 2 33.10 -7.59 3.88
N SER A 3 32.61 -8.72 4.38
CA SER A 3 31.22 -9.11 4.26
C SER A 3 30.39 -8.05 4.98
N LEU A 4 29.70 -7.23 4.19
CA LEU A 4 28.84 -6.16 4.68
C LEU A 4 27.76 -6.81 5.57
N ASN A 5 27.73 -6.47 6.86
CA ASN A 5 26.70 -6.98 7.78
C ASN A 5 25.38 -6.25 7.46
N PRO A 6 24.34 -6.94 6.95
CA PRO A 6 23.13 -6.28 6.49
C PRO A 6 22.34 -5.61 7.61
N GLY A 7 22.38 -6.17 8.81
CA GLY A 7 21.79 -5.56 10.00
C GLY A 7 22.53 -4.28 10.39
N ALA A 8 23.86 -4.26 10.29
CA ALA A 8 24.67 -3.06 10.53
C ALA A 8 24.44 -1.98 9.46
N TYR A 9 24.30 -2.37 8.18
CA TYR A 9 23.96 -1.43 7.12
C TYR A 9 22.62 -0.74 7.39
N LEU A 10 21.57 -1.53 7.66
CA LEU A 10 20.25 -0.99 7.92
C LEU A 10 20.20 -0.15 9.20
N SER A 11 20.93 -0.56 10.25
CA SER A 11 21.04 0.21 11.51
C SER A 11 21.86 1.49 11.35
N GLY A 12 22.77 1.54 10.37
CA GLY A 12 23.52 2.73 9.99
C GLY A 12 22.68 3.75 9.21
N LEU A 13 21.53 3.34 8.66
CA LEU A 13 20.55 4.25 8.09
C LEU A 13 19.69 4.84 9.21
N ASN A 14 19.65 6.17 9.29
CA ASN A 14 18.86 6.83 10.31
C ASN A 14 17.35 6.66 10.02
N ILE A 15 16.63 6.02 10.93
CA ILE A 15 15.19 5.74 10.81
C ILE A 15 14.33 7.02 10.95
N ASP A 16 14.85 8.03 11.66
CA ASP A 16 14.13 9.28 11.96
C ASP A 16 14.32 10.33 10.85
N VAL A 17 15.29 10.14 9.96
CA VAL A 17 15.52 11.05 8.84
C VAL A 17 14.56 10.73 7.70
N MET A 18 13.58 11.61 7.51
CA MET A 18 12.66 11.56 6.37
C MET A 18 13.31 12.23 5.16
N ARG A 19 13.50 11.46 4.09
CA ARG A 19 13.89 11.97 2.79
C ARG A 19 12.69 11.93 1.85
N PHE A 20 12.29 13.09 1.33
CA PHE A 20 11.26 13.18 0.30
C PHE A 20 11.92 13.26 -1.07
N GLY A 21 11.44 12.44 -1.99
CA GLY A 21 11.99 12.34 -3.34
C GLY A 21 11.72 10.95 -3.90
N LEU A 22 11.67 10.84 -5.22
CA LEU A 22 11.55 9.54 -5.88
C LEU A 22 12.83 9.19 -6.66
N GLU A 23 13.77 10.13 -6.77
CA GLU A 23 14.96 10.03 -7.61
C GLU A 23 15.87 8.88 -7.15
N ALA A 24 16.19 8.85 -5.85
CA ALA A 24 17.09 7.85 -5.28
C ALA A 24 16.53 6.43 -5.40
N ILE A 25 15.28 6.22 -5.02
CA ILE A 25 14.64 4.91 -5.15
C ILE A 25 14.42 4.53 -6.63
N THR A 26 14.04 5.46 -7.50
CA THR A 26 13.85 5.16 -8.93
C THR A 26 15.17 4.71 -9.55
N GLY A 27 16.25 5.46 -9.36
CA GLY A 27 17.57 5.12 -9.88
C GLY A 27 18.13 3.83 -9.28
N LEU A 28 17.84 3.53 -8.00
CA LEU A 28 18.16 2.24 -7.40
C LEU A 28 17.41 1.10 -8.09
N LEU A 29 16.08 1.21 -8.23
CA LEU A 29 15.25 0.14 -8.80
C LEU A 29 15.57 -0.12 -10.27
N GLU A 30 15.93 0.90 -11.05
CA GLU A 30 16.42 0.73 -12.43
C GLU A 30 17.64 -0.20 -12.50
N ARG A 31 18.57 -0.14 -11.55
CA ARG A 31 19.74 -1.04 -11.46
C ARG A 31 19.41 -2.47 -11.04
N PHE A 32 18.17 -2.70 -10.60
CA PHE A 32 17.59 -4.01 -10.35
C PHE A 32 16.60 -4.44 -11.44
N GLY A 33 16.54 -3.72 -12.56
CA GLY A 33 15.66 -4.03 -13.69
C GLY A 33 14.21 -3.59 -13.48
N ALA A 34 13.97 -2.56 -12.66
CA ALA A 34 12.66 -2.02 -12.33
C ALA A 34 11.66 -3.08 -11.79
N PRO A 35 12.01 -3.79 -10.70
CA PRO A 35 11.28 -4.96 -10.20
C PRO A 35 9.82 -4.67 -9.83
N GLN A 36 9.48 -3.42 -9.51
CA GLN A 36 8.11 -2.98 -9.19
C GLN A 36 7.13 -3.07 -10.38
N ASN A 37 7.61 -3.38 -11.59
CA ASN A 37 6.79 -3.49 -12.80
C ASN A 37 6.49 -4.93 -13.23
N ASP A 38 7.06 -5.93 -12.55
CA ASP A 38 6.99 -7.35 -12.96
C ASP A 38 5.79 -8.11 -12.36
N TYR A 39 4.98 -7.45 -11.54
CA TYR A 39 3.79 -7.99 -10.90
C TYR A 39 2.79 -6.88 -10.62
N PHE A 40 1.54 -7.26 -10.34
CA PHE A 40 0.50 -6.29 -10.04
C PHE A 40 0.71 -5.64 -8.68
N THR A 41 0.25 -4.40 -8.52
CA THR A 41 0.31 -3.73 -7.22
C THR A 41 -1.02 -3.10 -6.84
N LEU A 42 -1.29 -3.03 -5.54
CA LEU A 42 -2.30 -2.17 -4.94
C LEU A 42 -1.59 -1.22 -3.99
N LEU A 43 -1.90 0.07 -4.06
CA LEU A 43 -1.21 1.09 -3.26
C LEU A 43 -2.19 1.72 -2.28
N ILE A 44 -1.91 1.60 -0.98
CA ILE A 44 -2.84 1.96 0.10
C ILE A 44 -2.23 3.08 0.93
N GLY A 45 -2.77 4.28 0.77
CA GLY A 45 -2.48 5.47 1.56
C GLY A 45 -3.65 5.91 2.42
N GLY A 46 -3.44 6.99 3.17
CA GLY A 46 -4.42 7.51 4.13
C GLY A 46 -3.80 7.89 5.46
N THR A 47 -4.61 8.43 6.36
CA THR A 47 -4.16 8.79 7.72
C THR A 47 -4.20 7.54 8.60
N ASN A 48 -5.39 6.98 8.80
CA ASN A 48 -5.60 5.79 9.63
C ASN A 48 -6.17 4.62 8.82
N GLY A 49 -5.92 3.40 9.27
CA GLY A 49 -6.50 2.19 8.67
C GLY A 49 -5.74 1.63 7.46
N LYS A 50 -4.65 2.27 7.02
CA LYS A 50 -3.81 1.81 5.90
C LYS A 50 -3.36 0.36 6.07
N GLY A 51 -2.61 0.07 7.14
CA GLY A 51 -2.16 -1.28 7.47
C GLY A 51 -3.29 -2.29 7.63
N SER A 52 -4.42 -1.91 8.24
CA SER A 52 -5.59 -2.81 8.36
C SER A 52 -6.20 -3.14 7.00
N THR A 53 -6.44 -2.14 6.15
CA THR A 53 -6.92 -2.36 4.77
C THR A 53 -5.92 -3.18 3.96
N ALA A 54 -4.61 -2.92 4.10
CA ALA A 54 -3.56 -3.66 3.41
C ALA A 54 -3.52 -5.13 3.83
N ALA A 55 -3.56 -5.41 5.14
CA ALA A 55 -3.58 -6.76 5.67
C ALA A 55 -4.84 -7.54 5.26
N MET A 56 -6.02 -6.91 5.31
CA MET A 56 -7.28 -7.53 4.86
C MET A 56 -7.22 -7.87 3.36
N THR A 57 -6.77 -6.91 2.54
CA THR A 57 -6.63 -7.09 1.09
C THR A 57 -5.67 -8.22 0.76
N ALA A 58 -4.48 -8.24 1.38
CA ALA A 58 -3.50 -9.29 1.16
C ALA A 58 -3.98 -10.67 1.63
N SER A 59 -4.70 -10.74 2.75
CA SER A 59 -5.29 -11.99 3.24
C SER A 59 -6.30 -12.57 2.25
N MET A 60 -7.18 -11.73 1.69
CA MET A 60 -8.19 -12.16 0.73
C MET A 60 -7.58 -12.57 -0.63
N LEU A 61 -6.59 -11.82 -1.13
CA LEU A 61 -5.86 -12.20 -2.36
C LEU A 61 -5.13 -13.54 -2.20
N ARG A 62 -4.50 -13.77 -1.05
CA ARG A 62 -3.86 -15.05 -0.74
C ARG A 62 -4.89 -16.20 -0.70
N GLU A 63 -6.03 -16.00 -0.04
CA GLU A 63 -7.08 -17.01 0.04
C GLU A 63 -7.67 -17.32 -1.35
N ALA A 64 -7.76 -16.31 -2.22
CA ALA A 64 -8.14 -16.48 -3.62
C ALA A 64 -7.08 -17.22 -4.48
N GLY A 65 -5.94 -17.60 -3.90
CA GLY A 65 -4.90 -18.42 -4.53
C GLY A 65 -3.77 -17.65 -5.19
N PHE A 66 -3.70 -16.33 -5.02
CA PHE A 66 -2.61 -15.51 -5.56
C PHE A 66 -1.39 -15.52 -4.65
N ARG A 67 -0.21 -15.60 -5.26
CA ARG A 67 1.06 -15.40 -4.57
C ARG A 67 1.22 -13.94 -4.21
N THR A 68 0.95 -13.61 -2.94
CA THR A 68 0.64 -12.25 -2.51
C THR A 68 1.73 -11.68 -1.62
N GLY A 69 2.34 -10.59 -2.07
CA GLY A 69 3.21 -9.74 -1.28
C GLY A 69 2.42 -8.73 -0.43
N LEU A 70 2.91 -8.44 0.76
CA LEU A 70 2.41 -7.39 1.64
C LEU A 70 3.59 -6.58 2.16
N TYR A 71 3.57 -5.27 1.88
CA TYR A 71 4.51 -4.31 2.45
C TYR A 71 3.78 -3.37 3.40
N THR A 72 4.19 -3.35 4.68
CA THR A 72 3.57 -2.51 5.72
C THR A 72 4.59 -1.76 6.57
N SER A 73 4.15 -0.69 7.23
CA SER A 73 5.00 0.05 8.17
C SER A 73 4.20 0.79 9.25
N PRO A 74 4.78 1.00 10.45
CA PRO A 74 6.04 0.45 10.94
C PRO A 74 5.94 -1.05 11.25
N HIS A 75 7.05 -1.68 11.65
CA HIS A 75 7.03 -3.00 12.29
C HIS A 75 6.81 -2.83 13.80
N LEU A 76 6.36 -3.89 14.49
CA LEU A 76 6.18 -3.89 15.94
C LEU A 76 7.41 -4.45 16.66
N VAL A 77 7.93 -5.60 16.21
CA VAL A 77 9.04 -6.28 16.88
C VAL A 77 10.19 -6.59 15.93
N ASP A 78 9.87 -7.07 14.74
CA ASP A 78 10.85 -7.56 13.77
C ASP A 78 10.69 -6.82 12.45
N VAL A 79 11.75 -6.20 11.93
CA VAL A 79 11.73 -5.48 10.66
C VAL A 79 11.21 -6.30 9.49
N ARG A 80 11.36 -7.63 9.55
CA ARG A 80 10.84 -8.56 8.53
C ARG A 80 9.31 -8.61 8.49
N GLU A 81 8.62 -8.11 9.51
CA GLU A 81 7.16 -7.90 9.50
C GLU A 81 6.73 -6.94 8.38
N ARG A 82 7.63 -6.05 7.95
CA ARG A 82 7.35 -5.11 6.87
C ARG A 82 7.28 -5.77 5.50
N ILE A 83 7.88 -6.94 5.30
CA ILE A 83 7.96 -7.61 4.00
C ILE A 83 7.47 -9.04 4.17
N VAL A 84 6.22 -9.29 3.78
CA VAL A 84 5.54 -10.57 3.96
C VAL A 84 5.13 -11.12 2.60
N LEU A 85 5.34 -12.42 2.37
CA LEU A 85 4.86 -13.14 1.20
C LEU A 85 4.03 -14.34 1.66
N ASP A 86 2.80 -14.45 1.17
CA ASP A 86 1.83 -15.50 1.53
C ASP A 86 1.63 -15.66 3.05
N GLY A 87 1.72 -14.55 3.78
CA GLY A 87 1.60 -14.52 5.25
C GLY A 87 2.87 -14.92 6.00
N LYS A 88 4.00 -15.14 5.33
CA LYS A 88 5.31 -15.42 5.94
C LYS A 88 6.26 -14.25 5.76
N LYS A 89 6.88 -13.81 6.85
CA LYS A 89 7.94 -12.78 6.84
C LYS A 89 9.09 -13.22 5.92
N ILE A 90 9.70 -12.26 5.21
CA ILE A 90 10.92 -12.48 4.43
C ILE A 90 11.98 -13.22 5.29
N PRO A 91 12.63 -14.28 4.78
CA PRO A 91 13.73 -14.92 5.50
C PRO A 91 14.87 -13.93 5.77
N GLY A 92 15.47 -13.99 6.96
CA GLY A 92 16.54 -13.05 7.34
C GLY A 92 17.73 -13.09 6.38
N ARG A 93 18.06 -14.28 5.86
CA ARG A 93 19.08 -14.47 4.82
C ARG A 93 18.76 -13.73 3.52
N ASP A 94 17.48 -13.70 3.12
CA ASP A 94 17.05 -13.12 1.85
C ASP A 94 17.05 -11.59 1.98
N LEU A 95 16.51 -11.08 3.10
CA LEU A 95 16.58 -9.65 3.43
C LEU A 95 18.04 -9.19 3.49
N GLY A 96 18.89 -9.94 4.19
CA GLY A 96 20.30 -9.58 4.33
C GLY A 96 21.06 -9.55 3.01
N ARG A 97 20.81 -10.54 2.14
CA ARG A 97 21.37 -10.58 0.80
C ARG A 97 20.92 -9.38 -0.03
N ILE A 98 19.62 -9.08 -0.06
CA ILE A 98 19.08 -7.96 -0.84
C ILE A 98 19.63 -6.62 -0.34
N LEU A 99 19.69 -6.39 0.97
CA LEU A 99 20.27 -5.17 1.54
C LEU A 99 21.76 -5.02 1.22
N SER A 100 22.51 -6.11 1.19
CA SER A 100 23.92 -6.09 0.76
C SER A 100 24.03 -5.67 -0.70
N GLU A 101 23.19 -6.23 -1.57
CA GLU A 101 23.17 -5.84 -2.99
C GLU A 101 22.76 -4.37 -3.18
N ILE A 102 21.78 -3.87 -2.41
CA ILE A 102 21.38 -2.45 -2.41
C ILE A 102 22.55 -1.57 -2.00
N SER A 103 23.29 -1.92 -0.94
CA SER A 103 24.43 -1.12 -0.45
C SER A 103 25.55 -0.93 -1.49
N VAL A 104 25.69 -1.88 -2.42
CA VAL A 104 26.69 -1.82 -3.50
C VAL A 104 26.15 -1.11 -4.74
N LYS A 105 24.86 -1.26 -5.03
CA LYS A 105 24.24 -0.76 -6.28
C LYS A 105 23.61 0.62 -6.15
N ALA A 106 23.38 1.13 -4.94
CA ALA A 106 22.73 2.43 -4.75
C ALA A 106 23.57 3.55 -5.40
N PRO A 107 23.02 4.32 -6.36
CA PRO A 107 23.76 5.39 -7.03
C PRO A 107 24.01 6.59 -6.11
N GLU A 108 23.18 6.72 -5.08
CA GLU A 108 23.25 7.74 -4.04
C GLU A 108 22.77 7.13 -2.71
N PRO A 109 23.08 7.75 -1.55
CA PRO A 109 22.60 7.26 -0.27
C PRO A 109 21.07 7.17 -0.22
N VAL A 110 20.56 5.98 0.06
CA VAL A 110 19.13 5.76 0.28
C VAL A 110 18.79 5.88 1.77
N SER A 111 17.60 6.39 2.08
CA SER A 111 17.06 6.37 3.43
C SER A 111 16.71 4.96 3.89
N TYR A 112 16.49 4.81 5.20
CA TYR A 112 16.00 3.55 5.79
C TYR A 112 14.72 3.05 5.10
N PHE A 113 13.79 3.97 4.82
CA PHE A 113 12.51 3.65 4.19
C PHE A 113 12.66 3.28 2.71
N GLU A 114 13.49 4.00 1.96
CA GLU A 114 13.78 3.68 0.56
C GLU A 114 14.48 2.32 0.42
N ALA A 115 15.43 2.00 1.30
CA ALA A 115 16.14 0.72 1.30
C ALA A 115 15.18 -0.46 1.54
N LEU A 116 14.27 -0.35 2.52
CA LEU A 116 13.29 -1.41 2.79
C LEU A 116 12.21 -1.52 1.72
N THR A 117 11.77 -0.39 1.16
CA THR A 117 10.81 -0.38 0.05
C THR A 117 11.41 -1.04 -1.19
N ALA A 118 12.66 -0.71 -1.53
CA ALA A 118 13.38 -1.36 -2.61
C ALA A 118 13.58 -2.86 -2.34
N ALA A 119 13.94 -3.22 -1.10
CA ALA A 119 14.07 -4.62 -0.71
C ALA A 119 12.78 -5.40 -0.88
N ALA A 120 11.63 -4.80 -0.53
CA ALA A 120 10.32 -5.40 -0.76
C ALA A 120 10.06 -5.63 -2.25
N PHE A 121 10.27 -4.61 -3.09
CA PHE A 121 10.04 -4.74 -4.52
C PHE A 121 10.91 -5.84 -5.16
N ILE A 122 12.19 -5.87 -4.82
CA ILE A 122 13.16 -6.88 -5.28
C ILE A 122 12.77 -8.27 -4.79
N TYR A 123 12.38 -8.40 -3.53
CA TYR A 123 11.99 -9.69 -2.96
C TYR A 123 10.75 -10.26 -3.65
N PHE A 124 9.71 -9.46 -3.84
CA PHE A 124 8.48 -9.90 -4.51
C PHE A 124 8.72 -10.29 -5.97
N GLN A 125 9.57 -9.57 -6.70
CA GLN A 125 9.98 -9.95 -8.07
C GLN A 125 10.69 -11.30 -8.08
N ARG A 126 11.74 -11.46 -7.24
CA ARG A 126 12.52 -12.71 -7.17
C ARG A 126 11.67 -13.90 -6.74
N ALA A 127 10.72 -13.64 -5.86
CA ALA A 127 9.76 -14.61 -5.43
C ALA A 127 8.62 -14.80 -6.44
N ARG A 128 8.58 -14.12 -7.59
CA ARG A 128 7.51 -14.24 -8.59
C ARG A 128 6.12 -14.08 -7.96
N ALA A 129 5.94 -13.04 -7.14
CA ALA A 129 4.62 -12.68 -6.65
C ALA A 129 3.69 -12.36 -7.83
N ASP A 130 2.41 -12.70 -7.72
CA ASP A 130 1.41 -12.30 -8.70
C ASP A 130 0.98 -10.84 -8.46
N ILE A 131 0.89 -10.48 -7.19
CA ILE A 131 0.44 -9.16 -6.74
C ILE A 131 1.11 -8.77 -5.41
N ALA A 132 1.38 -7.49 -5.22
CA ALA A 132 1.82 -6.93 -3.95
C ALA A 132 0.91 -5.79 -3.46
N VAL A 133 0.51 -5.87 -2.20
CA VAL A 133 -0.23 -4.81 -1.50
C VAL A 133 0.78 -3.93 -0.76
N MET A 134 0.92 -2.69 -1.22
CA MET A 134 1.92 -1.74 -0.74
C MET A 134 1.25 -0.68 0.14
N GLU A 135 1.63 -0.62 1.42
CA GLU A 135 1.25 0.46 2.32
C GLU A 135 2.18 1.68 2.12
N VAL A 136 1.59 2.84 1.89
CA VAL A 136 2.31 4.13 1.86
C VAL A 136 2.81 4.45 3.27
N GLY A 137 4.09 4.77 3.39
CA GLY A 137 4.70 5.15 4.67
C GLY A 137 4.21 6.51 5.16
N LEU A 138 4.48 7.57 4.39
CA LEU A 138 4.09 8.93 4.75
C LEU A 138 3.64 9.75 3.54
N GLY A 139 2.56 10.50 3.72
CA GLY A 139 2.01 11.36 2.67
C GLY A 139 1.46 10.53 1.50
N GLY A 140 2.25 10.43 0.43
CA GLY A 140 1.92 9.66 -0.76
C GLY A 140 2.69 10.11 -2.00
N ARG A 141 2.61 11.40 -2.36
CA ARG A 141 3.19 11.96 -3.59
C ARG A 141 4.67 11.64 -3.78
N LEU A 142 5.46 11.79 -2.72
CA LEU A 142 6.91 11.57 -2.71
C LEU A 142 7.31 10.37 -1.84
N ASP A 143 6.36 9.47 -1.56
CA ASP A 143 6.64 8.26 -0.80
C ASP A 143 7.33 7.23 -1.70
N ALA A 144 8.32 6.51 -1.17
CA ALA A 144 9.10 5.53 -1.90
C ALA A 144 8.23 4.45 -2.59
N THR A 145 7.07 4.10 -2.00
CA THR A 145 6.15 3.13 -2.60
C THR A 145 5.45 3.65 -3.85
N ASN A 146 5.40 4.97 -4.06
CA ASN A 146 4.71 5.61 -5.18
C ASN A 146 5.41 5.43 -6.54
N VAL A 147 6.56 4.73 -6.59
CA VAL A 147 7.23 4.35 -7.85
C VAL A 147 6.48 3.25 -8.62
N CYS A 148 5.58 2.50 -7.96
CA CYS A 148 4.80 1.46 -8.64
C CYS A 148 3.64 2.04 -9.47
N ARG A 149 3.05 1.18 -10.32
CA ARG A 149 1.85 1.46 -11.13
C ARG A 149 0.71 0.56 -10.66
N PRO A 150 -0.02 0.95 -9.61
CA PRO A 150 -1.02 0.09 -9.00
C PRO A 150 -2.29 -0.02 -9.83
N LEU A 151 -2.96 -1.17 -9.74
CA LEU A 151 -4.31 -1.41 -10.25
C LEU A 151 -5.31 -0.45 -9.61
N ALA A 152 -5.17 -0.21 -8.30
CA ALA A 152 -5.95 0.76 -7.56
C ALA A 152 -5.09 1.52 -6.54
N SER A 153 -5.37 2.81 -6.44
CA SER A 153 -4.90 3.70 -5.39
C SER A 153 -5.98 3.86 -4.34
N VAL A 154 -5.79 3.26 -3.18
CA VAL A 154 -6.73 3.35 -2.05
C VAL A 154 -6.30 4.46 -1.11
N ILE A 155 -7.20 5.37 -0.79
CA ILE A 155 -6.99 6.45 0.19
C ILE A 155 -8.01 6.25 1.31
N THR A 156 -7.60 5.67 2.44
CA THR A 156 -8.53 5.23 3.50
C THR A 156 -9.34 6.38 4.08
N ASN A 157 -8.70 7.32 4.76
CA ASN A 157 -9.27 8.56 5.25
C ASN A 157 -8.20 9.66 5.24
N ILE A 158 -8.64 10.91 5.38
CA ILE A 158 -7.76 12.06 5.54
C ILE A 158 -8.07 12.73 6.88
N GLY A 159 -7.04 12.85 7.70
CA GLY A 159 -6.99 13.65 8.91
C GLY A 159 -5.74 14.54 8.91
N LEU A 160 -5.65 15.45 9.88
CA LEU A 160 -4.41 16.19 10.11
C LEU A 160 -3.40 15.24 10.76
N GLU A 161 -2.24 15.08 10.13
CA GLU A 161 -1.12 14.28 10.64
C GLU A 161 0.17 14.89 10.11
N HIS A 162 1.27 14.68 10.85
CA HIS A 162 2.62 15.04 10.39
C HIS A 162 2.69 16.44 9.76
N THR A 163 2.04 17.42 10.40
CA THR A 163 1.81 18.76 9.82
C THR A 163 3.08 19.55 9.55
N ALA A 164 4.20 19.13 10.14
CA ALA A 164 5.54 19.63 9.83
C ALA A 164 5.98 19.27 8.39
N TYR A 165 5.48 18.15 7.84
CA TYR A 165 5.85 17.62 6.53
C TYR A 165 4.73 17.72 5.50
N LEU A 166 3.49 17.41 5.90
CA LEU A 166 2.34 17.35 4.98
C LEU A 166 1.54 18.65 4.88
N GLY A 167 1.97 19.66 5.65
CA GLY A 167 1.29 20.95 5.77
C GLY A 167 0.24 20.98 6.88
N ARG A 168 -0.24 22.20 7.17
CA ARG A 168 -1.08 22.49 8.35
C ARG A 168 -2.59 22.45 8.07
N THR A 169 -3.01 22.05 6.88
CA THR A 169 -4.43 22.03 6.48
C THR A 169 -4.82 20.67 5.92
N LEU A 170 -6.10 20.30 6.06
CA LEU A 170 -6.63 19.08 5.47
C LEU A 170 -6.47 19.06 3.94
N ALA A 171 -6.54 20.23 3.30
CA ALA A 171 -6.32 20.35 1.86
C ALA A 171 -4.87 20.02 1.47
N ALA A 172 -3.88 20.48 2.25
CA ALA A 172 -2.47 20.16 2.03
C ALA A 172 -2.22 18.65 2.20
N VAL A 173 -2.71 18.06 3.30
CA VAL A 173 -2.60 16.61 3.52
C VAL A 173 -3.29 15.83 2.41
N ALA A 174 -4.51 16.22 2.01
CA ALA A 174 -5.23 15.58 0.92
C ALA A 174 -4.46 15.66 -0.40
N GLY A 175 -3.79 16.78 -0.69
CA GLY A 175 -2.96 16.95 -1.88
C GLY A 175 -1.77 15.99 -1.91
N GLU A 176 -1.06 15.84 -0.79
CA GLU A 176 0.04 14.89 -0.66
C GLU A 176 -0.44 13.45 -0.86
N LYS A 177 -1.55 13.07 -0.23
CA LYS A 177 -2.10 11.71 -0.39
C LYS A 177 -2.66 11.46 -1.78
N ALA A 178 -3.29 12.45 -2.41
CA ALA A 178 -3.78 12.35 -3.78
C ALA A 178 -2.67 12.13 -4.81
N GLY A 179 -1.41 12.35 -4.43
CA GLY A 179 -0.24 12.09 -5.27
C GLY A 179 -0.08 10.63 -5.69
N ILE A 180 -0.68 9.67 -4.96
CA ILE A 180 -0.64 8.25 -5.33
C ILE A 180 -1.56 7.90 -6.50
N ILE A 181 -2.60 8.71 -6.75
CA ILE A 181 -3.57 8.50 -7.84
C ILE A 181 -2.83 8.59 -9.17
N LYS A 182 -2.91 7.55 -10.00
CA LYS A 182 -2.23 7.50 -11.31
C LYS A 182 -3.12 8.00 -12.45
N GLN A 183 -2.47 8.44 -13.54
CA GLN A 183 -3.15 8.81 -14.78
C GLN A 183 -3.90 7.59 -15.35
N GLY A 184 -5.18 7.73 -15.66
CA GLY A 184 -6.03 6.65 -16.16
C GLY A 184 -6.32 5.54 -15.15
N GLY A 185 -5.87 5.67 -13.89
CA GLY A 185 -6.00 4.63 -12.88
C GLY A 185 -7.36 4.61 -12.17
N VAL A 186 -7.42 3.91 -11.05
CA VAL A 186 -8.60 3.87 -10.18
C VAL A 186 -8.25 4.40 -8.79
N CYS A 187 -9.08 5.29 -8.26
CA CYS A 187 -9.02 5.78 -6.90
C CYS A 187 -10.22 5.27 -6.11
N ILE A 188 -9.95 4.64 -4.97
CA ILE A 188 -10.96 4.19 -4.01
C ILE A 188 -10.73 4.96 -2.71
N THR A 189 -11.77 5.54 -2.11
CA THR A 189 -11.58 6.29 -0.87
C THR A 189 -12.68 6.10 0.17
N GLY A 190 -12.27 6.11 1.43
CA GLY A 190 -13.17 6.17 2.60
C GLY A 190 -13.30 7.59 3.17
N ALA A 191 -12.79 8.62 2.49
CA ALA A 191 -12.90 10.00 2.94
C ALA A 191 -14.36 10.46 2.99
N THR A 192 -14.83 10.83 4.18
CA THR A 192 -16.22 11.25 4.42
C THR A 192 -16.40 12.77 4.35
N GLN A 193 -15.35 13.55 4.63
CA GLN A 193 -15.44 15.01 4.63
C GLN A 193 -15.63 15.54 3.21
N LYS A 194 -16.71 16.28 2.98
CA LYS A 194 -17.09 16.77 1.64
C LYS A 194 -15.94 17.46 0.90
N ARG A 195 -15.25 18.39 1.56
CA ARG A 195 -14.14 19.15 0.95
C ARG A 195 -12.97 18.25 0.52
N VAL A 196 -12.66 17.21 1.30
CA VAL A 196 -11.62 16.23 0.95
C VAL A 196 -12.08 15.38 -0.23
N ALA A 197 -13.29 14.85 -0.18
CA ALA A 197 -13.83 14.04 -1.26
C ALA A 197 -13.91 14.82 -2.58
N ASP A 198 -14.33 16.08 -2.54
CA ASP A 198 -14.39 16.96 -3.72
C ASP A 198 -12.99 17.23 -4.30
N HIS A 199 -11.98 17.38 -3.43
CA HIS A 199 -10.59 17.53 -3.86
C HIS A 199 -10.07 16.26 -4.56
N LEU A 200 -10.26 15.08 -3.95
CA LEU A 200 -9.86 13.80 -4.54
C LEU A 200 -10.58 13.55 -5.87
N ALA A 201 -11.89 13.83 -5.94
CA ALA A 201 -12.65 13.73 -7.17
C ALA A 201 -12.13 14.68 -8.26
N SER A 202 -11.71 15.90 -7.89
CA SER A 202 -11.08 16.85 -8.82
C SER A 202 -9.74 16.33 -9.37
N VAL A 203 -8.90 15.74 -8.51
CA VAL A 203 -7.66 15.09 -8.92
C VAL A 203 -7.95 13.93 -9.88
N CYS A 204 -8.93 13.08 -9.56
CA CYS A 204 -9.33 11.97 -10.42
C CYS A 204 -9.80 12.45 -11.79
N ARG A 205 -10.64 13.51 -11.86
CA ARG A 205 -11.06 14.10 -13.14
C ARG A 205 -9.87 14.58 -13.98
N ARG A 206 -8.93 15.32 -13.38
CA ARG A 206 -7.71 15.77 -14.09
C ARG A 206 -6.87 14.60 -14.59
N LYS A 207 -6.73 13.57 -13.77
CA LYS A 207 -5.96 12.36 -14.10
C LYS A 207 -6.74 11.35 -14.95
N LYS A 208 -7.98 11.65 -15.34
CA LYS A 208 -8.90 10.70 -16.02
C LYS A 208 -8.99 9.36 -15.28
N ALA A 209 -8.93 9.39 -13.95
CA ALA A 209 -9.01 8.22 -13.10
C ALA A 209 -10.47 7.96 -12.69
N ARG A 210 -10.86 6.68 -12.59
CA ARG A 210 -12.14 6.28 -11.99
C ARG A 210 -12.10 6.59 -10.49
N PHE A 211 -13.25 6.96 -9.92
CA PHE A 211 -13.35 7.38 -8.52
C PHE A 211 -14.51 6.67 -7.83
N TYR A 212 -14.19 5.90 -6.79
CA TYR A 212 -15.14 5.16 -5.96
C TYR A 212 -15.04 5.60 -4.51
N ARG A 213 -16.18 5.81 -3.87
CA ARG A 213 -16.27 6.34 -2.52
C ARG A 213 -17.17 5.49 -1.62
N LEU A 214 -16.65 5.17 -0.45
CA LEU A 214 -17.40 4.51 0.61
C LEU A 214 -18.65 5.33 0.98
N GLY A 215 -19.78 4.65 1.15
CA GLY A 215 -21.09 5.25 1.43
C GLY A 215 -21.72 5.97 0.24
N LYS A 216 -21.16 5.81 -0.96
CA LYS A 216 -21.78 6.25 -2.22
C LYS A 216 -21.80 5.12 -3.26
N ASP A 217 -20.62 4.56 -3.53
CA ASP A 217 -20.44 3.57 -4.58
C ASP A 217 -20.32 2.15 -4.02
N PHE A 218 -19.91 2.02 -2.77
CA PHE A 218 -19.86 0.76 -2.04
C PHE A 218 -20.03 1.00 -0.54
N GLU A 219 -20.46 0.00 0.21
CA GLU A 219 -20.63 0.06 1.67
C GLU A 219 -20.61 -1.31 2.34
N VAL A 220 -20.34 -1.32 3.65
CA VAL A 220 -20.51 -2.47 4.52
C VAL A 220 -21.51 -2.13 5.61
N ILE A 221 -22.55 -2.96 5.75
CA ILE A 221 -23.63 -2.80 6.73
C ILE A 221 -23.56 -3.94 7.75
N ARG A 222 -23.55 -3.61 9.04
CA ARG A 222 -23.53 -4.61 10.10
C ARG A 222 -24.93 -5.17 10.35
N ARG A 223 -25.02 -6.49 10.47
CA ARG A 223 -26.24 -7.20 10.84
C ARG A 223 -26.36 -7.41 12.35
N ARG A 224 -27.57 -7.76 12.79
CA ARG A 224 -27.89 -8.04 14.20
C ARG A 224 -27.14 -9.25 14.76
N ASP A 225 -26.83 -10.23 13.90
CA ASP A 225 -26.09 -11.44 14.26
C ASP A 225 -24.55 -11.23 14.33
N GLY A 226 -24.09 -9.99 14.12
CA GLY A 226 -22.68 -9.62 14.15
C GLY A 226 -21.93 -9.83 12.84
N THR A 227 -22.55 -10.46 11.83
CA THR A 227 -22.01 -10.51 10.46
C THR A 227 -22.19 -9.18 9.74
N VAL A 228 -21.63 -9.05 8.55
CA VAL A 228 -21.74 -7.84 7.73
C VAL A 228 -22.10 -8.16 6.29
N ASP A 229 -22.82 -7.23 5.67
CA ASP A 229 -23.14 -7.27 4.25
C ASP A 229 -22.33 -6.24 3.51
N TYR A 230 -21.73 -6.66 2.42
CA TYR A 230 -21.06 -5.80 1.49
C TYR A 230 -21.95 -5.55 0.28
N SER A 231 -22.29 -4.29 0.04
CA SER A 231 -22.83 -3.82 -1.24
C SER A 231 -21.70 -3.10 -1.95
N GLY A 232 -21.06 -3.79 -2.89
CA GLY A 232 -19.88 -3.33 -3.61
C GLY A 232 -20.15 -2.56 -4.88
N ILE A 233 -19.08 -2.34 -5.64
CA ILE A 233 -19.12 -1.62 -6.92
C ILE A 233 -19.90 -2.42 -7.95
N ASN A 234 -19.61 -3.73 -8.04
CA ASN A 234 -20.25 -4.68 -8.95
C ASN A 234 -20.73 -5.95 -8.23
N ARG A 235 -20.30 -6.20 -6.98
CA ARG A 235 -20.63 -7.40 -6.21
C ARG A 235 -21.52 -7.08 -5.01
N LYS A 236 -22.33 -8.08 -4.61
CA LYS A 236 -23.00 -8.08 -3.30
C LYS A 236 -22.62 -9.36 -2.58
N ILE A 237 -22.10 -9.23 -1.37
CA ILE A 237 -21.66 -10.36 -0.55
C ILE A 237 -22.33 -10.27 0.80
N SER A 238 -22.97 -11.36 1.22
CA SER A 238 -23.73 -11.43 2.46
C SER A 238 -23.01 -12.23 3.52
N SER A 239 -23.31 -11.92 4.78
CA SER A 239 -22.94 -12.77 5.94
C SER A 239 -21.42 -12.87 6.16
N LEU A 240 -20.66 -11.84 5.80
CA LEU A 240 -19.22 -11.80 6.02
C LEU A 240 -18.89 -11.66 7.51
N ARG A 241 -17.79 -12.28 7.93
CA ARG A 241 -17.22 -12.10 9.27
C ARG A 241 -15.93 -11.28 9.17
N ILE A 242 -15.88 -10.16 9.90
CA ILE A 242 -14.67 -9.36 10.04
C ILE A 242 -13.99 -9.77 11.34
N ALA A 243 -12.78 -10.32 11.25
CA ALA A 243 -12.05 -10.83 12.42
C ALA A 243 -11.62 -9.72 13.41
N LEU A 244 -11.51 -8.48 12.95
CA LEU A 244 -11.10 -7.34 13.77
C LEU A 244 -12.30 -6.61 14.36
N SER A 245 -12.23 -6.35 15.67
CA SER A 245 -13.22 -5.55 16.38
C SER A 245 -13.05 -4.05 16.10
N GLY A 246 -14.15 -3.29 16.18
CA GLY A 246 -14.18 -1.83 16.07
C GLY A 246 -14.91 -1.32 14.83
N GLY A 247 -15.72 -0.26 14.98
CA GLY A 247 -16.57 0.25 13.90
C GLY A 247 -15.78 0.74 12.68
N HIS A 248 -14.58 1.27 12.88
CA HIS A 248 -13.68 1.71 11.82
C HIS A 248 -13.18 0.54 10.95
N GLN A 249 -13.16 -0.70 11.49
CA GLN A 249 -12.76 -1.87 10.71
C GLN A 249 -13.77 -2.24 9.63
N LEU A 250 -15.05 -1.83 9.78
CA LEU A 250 -16.06 -1.98 8.74
C LEU A 250 -15.67 -1.18 7.48
N ALA A 251 -15.21 0.07 7.68
CA ALA A 251 -14.74 0.92 6.60
C ALA A 251 -13.47 0.35 5.96
N ASN A 252 -12.52 -0.14 6.76
CA ASN A 252 -11.30 -0.76 6.25
C ASN A 252 -11.60 -2.01 5.41
N ALA A 253 -12.55 -2.85 5.85
CA ALA A 253 -13.00 -4.02 5.12
C ALA A 253 -13.71 -3.66 3.82
N ALA A 254 -14.59 -2.66 3.85
CA ALA A 254 -15.25 -2.15 2.64
C ALA A 254 -14.24 -1.69 1.58
N LEU A 255 -13.20 -0.96 2.01
CA LEU A 255 -12.12 -0.51 1.13
C LEU A 255 -11.30 -1.67 0.57
N ALA A 256 -11.02 -2.68 1.38
CA ALA A 256 -10.29 -3.87 0.94
C ALA A 256 -11.10 -4.66 -0.11
N LEU A 257 -12.40 -4.85 0.12
CA LEU A 257 -13.32 -5.51 -0.83
C LEU A 257 -13.44 -4.74 -2.15
N ALA A 258 -13.58 -3.41 -2.10
CA ALA A 258 -13.60 -2.58 -3.30
C ALA A 258 -12.27 -2.67 -4.08
N ALA A 259 -11.13 -2.75 -3.38
CA ALA A 259 -9.82 -2.92 -4.01
C ALA A 259 -9.69 -4.28 -4.71
N LEU A 260 -10.26 -5.34 -4.14
CA LEU A 260 -10.35 -6.66 -4.78
C LEU A 260 -11.21 -6.62 -6.05
N GLU A 261 -12.37 -5.97 -6.02
CA GLU A 261 -13.21 -5.83 -7.22
C GLU A 261 -12.46 -5.15 -8.36
N VAL A 262 -11.69 -4.10 -8.08
CA VAL A 262 -10.87 -3.42 -9.11
C VAL A 262 -9.71 -4.29 -9.58
N ALA A 263 -9.08 -5.05 -8.68
CA ALA A 263 -8.05 -6.01 -9.05
C ALA A 263 -8.61 -7.08 -9.99
N GLU A 264 -9.85 -7.53 -9.74
CA GLU A 264 -10.54 -8.51 -10.56
C GLU A 264 -10.81 -8.00 -11.98
N GLU A 265 -11.36 -6.79 -12.10
CA GLU A 265 -11.60 -6.13 -13.39
C GLU A 265 -10.32 -5.97 -14.23
N SER A 266 -9.16 -5.90 -13.58
CA SER A 266 -7.85 -5.72 -14.22
C SER A 266 -7.24 -7.03 -14.73
N GLY A 267 -7.97 -8.14 -14.65
CA GLY A 267 -7.58 -9.44 -15.20
C GLY A 267 -7.15 -10.49 -14.18
N LEU A 268 -7.15 -10.17 -12.88
CA LEU A 268 -6.93 -11.16 -11.82
C LEU A 268 -8.23 -11.94 -11.58
N LYS A 269 -8.29 -13.23 -11.91
CA LYS A 269 -9.51 -14.02 -11.68
C LYS A 269 -9.65 -14.39 -10.21
N ILE A 270 -10.28 -13.52 -9.42
CA ILE A 270 -10.51 -13.72 -7.98
C ILE A 270 -11.69 -14.67 -7.81
N ARG A 271 -11.46 -15.83 -7.18
CA ARG A 271 -12.53 -16.78 -6.85
C ARG A 271 -13.16 -16.41 -5.52
N ASP A 272 -14.47 -16.56 -5.43
CA ASP A 272 -15.19 -16.52 -4.16
C ASP A 272 -14.87 -17.82 -3.41
N ALA A 273 -13.97 -17.73 -2.44
CA ALA A 273 -13.61 -18.83 -1.54
C ALA A 273 -14.22 -18.58 -0.15
#